data_AF-A0A933I671-F1
#
_entry.id   AF-A0A933I671-F1
#
_cell.length_a   1.000
_cell.length_b   1.000
_cell.length_c   1.000
_cell.angle_alpha   90.00
_cell.angle_beta   90.00
_cell.angle_gamma   90.00
#
_symmetry.space_group_name_H-M   'P 1'
#
loop_
_entity.id
_entity.type
_entity.pdbx_description
1 polymer ?
#
loop_
_entity_poly.entity_id
_entity_poly.type
_entity_poly.pdbx_seq_one_letter_code
_entity_poly.pdbx_strand_id
1 'polypeptide(L)'
;MSARLQLEEVFQGSIGKPVWQVAETEGKVLGRLELLVYILSFITLAASALGVSTTMIMSLLRRIEEIGLMKAIGADSRKIASVFLSEGIVIGVIGGLVGYALSIAAASFIGLKVFNMGFEQRALLLPVAIGSAVLISIAGTVLPIKKALNIKPGLVLKGAE
;
A
#
# COMPACT_ATOMS: atom_id res chain seq x y z
N MET A 1 70.80 -7.41 13.70
CA MET A 1 70.23 -6.03 13.74
C MET A 1 69.80 -5.53 12.36
N SER A 2 70.36 -6.06 11.26
CA SER A 2 70.00 -5.72 9.88
C SER A 2 68.68 -6.33 9.35
N ALA A 3 68.22 -7.47 9.88
CA ALA A 3 66.98 -8.12 9.43
C ALA A 3 65.68 -7.47 9.97
N ARG A 4 65.76 -6.63 11.01
CA ARG A 4 64.58 -5.95 11.58
C ARG A 4 64.20 -4.68 10.83
N LEU A 5 65.15 -4.02 10.17
CA LEU A 5 64.89 -2.76 9.46
C LEU A 5 64.25 -2.97 8.08
N GLN A 6 64.43 -4.15 7.46
CA GLN A 6 63.79 -4.47 6.17
C GLN A 6 62.30 -4.86 6.30
N LEU A 7 61.84 -5.27 7.49
CA LEU A 7 60.44 -5.61 7.73
C LEU A 7 59.54 -4.38 7.86
N GLU A 8 60.12 -3.22 8.20
CA GLU A 8 59.38 -1.98 8.44
C GLU A 8 59.21 -1.14 7.16
N GLU A 9 60.15 -1.26 6.20
CA GLU A 9 60.06 -0.61 4.88
C GLU A 9 59.06 -1.28 3.93
N VAL A 10 58.86 -2.60 4.03
CA VAL A 10 57.91 -3.33 3.16
C VAL A 10 56.45 -3.11 3.59
N PHE A 11 56.22 -2.73 4.86
CA PHE A 11 54.87 -2.53 5.41
C PHE A 11 54.34 -1.09 5.31
N GLN A 12 55.17 -0.09 5.00
CA GLN A 12 54.71 1.30 4.83
C GLN A 12 54.14 1.62 3.44
N GLY A 13 54.28 0.71 2.46
CA GLY A 13 53.87 0.96 1.07
C GLY A 13 52.63 0.21 0.57
N SER A 14 52.09 -0.77 1.31
CA SER A 14 51.11 -1.69 0.75
C SER A 14 49.81 -1.80 1.56
N ILE A 15 48.86 -0.96 1.15
CA ILE A 15 47.44 -1.29 1.02
C ILE A 15 46.66 -1.38 2.34
N GLY A 16 46.63 -0.25 3.07
CA GLY A 16 45.38 0.18 3.68
C GLY A 16 44.40 0.65 2.60
N LYS A 17 43.89 -0.26 1.75
CA LYS A 17 42.71 0.04 0.93
C LYS A 17 41.52 0.03 1.86
N PRO A 18 40.80 1.14 2.04
CA PRO A 18 39.66 1.18 2.95
C PRO A 18 38.55 0.29 2.37
N VAL A 19 38.41 -0.92 2.92
CA VAL A 19 37.25 -1.80 2.68
C VAL A 19 35.93 -1.08 3.03
N TRP A 20 36.01 -0.03 3.84
CA TRP A 20 34.93 0.90 4.16
C TRP A 20 34.37 1.69 2.97
N GLN A 21 35.19 1.96 1.94
CA GLN A 21 34.74 2.79 0.81
C GLN A 21 33.87 1.99 -0.17
N VAL A 22 34.07 0.67 -0.26
CA VAL A 22 33.18 -0.24 -1.00
C VAL A 22 31.92 -0.52 -0.18
N ALA A 23 32.04 -0.76 1.14
CA ALA A 23 30.87 -0.92 2.01
C ALA A 23 29.98 0.34 2.06
N GLU A 24 30.58 1.53 2.03
CA GLU A 24 29.83 2.80 2.01
C GLU A 24 29.21 3.09 0.62
N THR A 25 29.87 2.66 -0.47
CA THR A 25 29.30 2.77 -1.82
C THR A 25 28.18 1.75 -2.02
N GLU A 26 28.34 0.51 -1.54
CA GLU A 26 27.31 -0.54 -1.54
C GLU A 26 26.10 -0.14 -0.69
N GLY A 27 26.32 0.39 0.53
CA GLY A 27 25.24 0.93 1.37
C GLY A 27 24.49 2.08 0.73
N LYS A 28 25.20 2.98 0.01
CA LYS A 28 24.56 4.06 -0.76
C LYS A 28 23.75 3.54 -1.95
N VAL A 29 24.19 2.47 -2.62
CA VAL A 29 23.43 1.85 -3.71
C VAL A 29 22.19 1.12 -3.18
N LEU A 30 22.33 0.33 -2.11
CA LEU A 30 21.21 -0.34 -1.46
C LEU A 30 20.17 0.66 -0.94
N GLY A 31 20.60 1.73 -0.28
CA GLY A 31 19.69 2.79 0.18
C GLY A 31 18.98 3.51 -0.97
N ARG A 32 19.60 3.65 -2.15
CA ARG A 32 18.93 4.18 -3.34
C ARG A 32 17.88 3.20 -3.88
N LEU A 33 18.16 1.90 -3.90
CA LEU A 33 17.19 0.89 -4.33
C LEU A 33 15.99 0.82 -3.37
N GLU A 34 16.23 0.87 -2.06
CA GLU A 34 15.18 0.95 -1.05
C GLU A 34 14.30 2.18 -1.23
N LEU A 35 14.90 3.36 -1.45
CA LEU A 35 14.16 4.60 -1.73
C LEU A 35 13.25 4.43 -2.96
N LEU A 36 13.74 3.82 -4.05
CA LEU A 36 12.94 3.58 -5.25
C LEU A 36 11.76 2.65 -4.95
N VAL A 37 11.96 1.57 -4.20
CA VAL A 37 10.89 0.65 -3.79
C VAL A 37 9.87 1.36 -2.90
N TYR A 38 10.30 2.24 -1.99
CA TYR A 38 9.39 3.02 -1.16
C TYR A 38 8.55 4.01 -1.97
N ILE A 39 9.15 4.70 -2.94
CA ILE A 39 8.43 5.62 -3.83
C ILE A 39 7.41 4.84 -4.68
N LEU A 40 7.81 3.72 -5.28
CA LEU A 40 6.90 2.85 -6.04
C LEU A 40 5.75 2.37 -5.16
N SER A 41 6.06 1.93 -3.93
CA SER A 41 5.05 1.49 -2.96
C SER A 41 4.08 2.62 -2.62
N PHE A 42 4.56 3.86 -2.46
CA PHE A 42 3.69 5.00 -2.21
C PHE A 42 2.76 5.30 -3.40
N ILE A 43 3.29 5.24 -4.63
CA ILE A 43 2.50 5.46 -5.85
C ILE A 43 1.43 4.38 -6.00
N THR A 44 1.76 3.12 -5.76
CA THR A 44 0.78 2.02 -5.86
C THR A 44 -0.30 2.15 -4.80
N LEU A 45 0.05 2.51 -3.56
CA LEU A 45 -0.91 2.80 -2.49
C LEU A 45 -1.89 3.92 -2.90
N ALA A 46 -1.37 5.02 -3.46
CA ALA A 46 -2.19 6.11 -3.97
C ALA A 46 -3.10 5.66 -5.11
N ALA A 47 -2.56 4.91 -6.07
CA ALA A 47 -3.32 4.36 -7.20
C ALA A 47 -4.44 3.41 -6.72
N SER A 48 -4.18 2.57 -5.72
CA SER A 48 -5.19 1.69 -5.13
C SER A 48 -6.32 2.48 -4.47
N ALA A 49 -6.01 3.53 -3.70
CA ALA A 49 -7.02 4.39 -3.09
C ALA A 49 -7.89 5.11 -4.14
N LEU A 50 -7.28 5.56 -5.24
CA LEU A 50 -7.99 6.16 -6.38
C LEU A 50 -8.86 5.13 -7.13
N GLY A 51 -8.37 3.90 -7.28
CA GLY A 51 -9.13 2.79 -7.86
C GLY A 51 -10.40 2.47 -7.04
N VAL A 52 -10.26 2.37 -5.71
CA VAL A 52 -11.41 2.21 -4.79
C VAL A 52 -12.37 3.40 -4.91
N SER A 53 -11.83 4.62 -4.92
CA SER A 53 -12.63 5.85 -5.07
C SER A 53 -13.47 5.81 -6.35
N THR A 54 -12.86 5.43 -7.46
CA THR A 54 -13.50 5.41 -8.79
C THR A 54 -14.62 4.36 -8.83
N THR A 55 -14.34 3.15 -8.37
CA THR A 55 -15.32 2.07 -8.30
C THR A 55 -16.51 2.45 -7.41
N MET A 56 -16.24 3.06 -6.26
CA MET A 56 -17.27 3.50 -5.33
C MET A 56 -18.11 4.65 -5.89
N ILE A 57 -17.51 5.60 -6.61
CA ILE A 57 -18.25 6.64 -7.34
C ILE A 57 -19.18 6.03 -8.38
N MET A 58 -18.74 4.99 -9.12
CA MET A 58 -19.62 4.30 -10.05
C MET A 58 -20.79 3.60 -9.35
N SER A 59 -20.56 2.96 -8.19
CA SER A 59 -21.62 2.36 -7.37
C SER A 59 -22.63 3.41 -6.90
N LEU A 60 -22.15 4.58 -6.47
CA LEU A 60 -22.98 5.73 -6.07
C LEU A 60 -23.89 6.22 -7.18
N LEU A 61 -23.37 6.38 -8.40
CA LEU A 61 -24.14 6.86 -9.54
C LEU A 61 -25.29 5.91 -9.90
N ARG A 62 -25.07 4.59 -9.79
CA ARG A 62 -26.13 3.59 -10.02
C ARG A 62 -27.22 3.61 -8.95
N ARG A 63 -26.89 4.01 -7.73
CA ARG A 63 -27.80 4.03 -6.57
C ARG A 63 -28.30 5.44 -6.22
N ILE A 64 -28.11 6.41 -7.12
CA ILE A 64 -28.41 7.83 -6.84
C ILE A 64 -29.90 8.05 -6.54
N GLU A 65 -30.77 7.31 -7.22
CA GLU A 65 -32.22 7.35 -7.03
C GLU A 65 -32.63 6.79 -5.67
N GLU A 66 -32.06 5.65 -5.28
CA GLU A 66 -32.29 5.04 -3.96
C GLU A 66 -31.86 5.98 -2.83
N ILE A 67 -30.67 6.58 -2.94
CA ILE A 67 -30.13 7.52 -1.95
C ILE A 67 -30.97 8.81 -1.91
N GLY A 68 -31.44 9.28 -3.07
CA GLY A 68 -32.33 10.43 -3.20
C GLY A 68 -33.66 10.20 -2.49
N LEU A 69 -34.27 9.03 -2.69
CA LEU A 69 -35.50 8.61 -2.02
C LEU A 69 -35.29 8.48 -0.50
N MET A 70 -34.20 7.82 -0.07
CA MET A 70 -33.84 7.70 1.34
C MET A 70 -33.72 9.07 2.02
N LYS A 71 -33.08 10.04 1.37
CA LYS A 71 -32.99 11.42 1.91
C LYS A 71 -34.33 12.14 1.92
N ALA A 72 -35.18 11.91 0.91
CA ALA A 72 -36.51 12.54 0.82
C ALA A 72 -37.44 12.09 1.96
N ILE A 73 -37.32 10.84 2.41
CA ILE A 73 -38.05 10.30 3.58
C ILE A 73 -37.38 10.61 4.93
N GLY A 74 -36.31 11.42 4.93
CA GLY A 74 -35.65 11.88 6.16
C GLY A 74 -34.53 10.98 6.70
N ALA A 75 -33.92 10.12 5.88
CA ALA A 75 -32.79 9.31 6.34
C ALA A 75 -31.58 10.18 6.74
N ASP A 76 -30.98 9.84 7.88
CA ASP A 76 -29.81 10.54 8.41
C ASP A 76 -28.57 10.31 7.53
N SER A 77 -27.80 11.38 7.30
CA SER A 77 -26.52 11.36 6.58
C SER A 77 -25.52 10.35 7.18
N ARG A 78 -25.57 10.12 8.49
CA ARG A 78 -24.72 9.12 9.17
C ARG A 78 -25.02 7.70 8.70
N LYS A 79 -26.29 7.37 8.45
CA LYS A 79 -26.70 6.04 8.00
C LYS A 79 -26.20 5.76 6.59
N ILE A 80 -26.24 6.78 5.73
CA ILE A 80 -25.68 6.72 4.38
C ILE A 80 -24.17 6.52 4.46
N ALA A 81 -23.46 7.31 5.28
CA ALA A 81 -22.02 7.17 5.47
C ALA A 81 -21.61 5.79 6.02
N SER A 82 -22.38 5.22 6.96
CA SER A 82 -22.07 3.89 7.52
C SER A 82 -22.17 2.77 6.49
N VAL A 83 -23.11 2.86 5.54
CA VAL A 83 -23.24 1.88 4.46
C VAL A 83 -21.98 1.89 3.59
N PHE A 84 -21.56 3.06 3.11
CA PHE A 84 -20.35 3.18 2.29
C PHE A 84 -19.07 2.82 3.04
N LEU A 85 -19.00 3.15 4.34
CA LEU A 85 -17.86 2.76 5.15
C LEU A 85 -17.78 1.23 5.32
N SER A 86 -18.93 0.58 5.55
CA SER A 86 -18.98 -0.88 5.65
C SER A 86 -18.60 -1.57 4.34
N GLU A 87 -19.04 -1.05 3.19
CA GLU A 87 -18.66 -1.56 1.87
C GLU A 87 -17.15 -1.36 1.64
N GLY A 88 -16.59 -0.21 2.02
CA GLY A 88 -15.14 0.03 1.99
C GLY A 88 -14.34 -0.95 2.87
N ILE A 89 -14.81 -1.22 4.09
CA ILE A 89 -14.17 -2.19 4.99
C ILE A 89 -14.21 -3.59 4.36
N VAL A 90 -15.35 -4.02 3.83
CA VAL A 90 -15.50 -5.33 3.17
C VAL A 90 -14.54 -5.46 1.99
N ILE A 91 -14.46 -4.42 1.13
CA ILE A 91 -13.51 -4.38 0.01
C ILE A 91 -12.07 -4.48 0.51
N GLY A 92 -11.72 -3.74 1.58
CA GLY A 92 -10.37 -3.75 2.16
C GLY A 92 -9.99 -5.09 2.78
N VAL A 93 -10.91 -5.75 3.49
CA VAL A 93 -10.68 -7.07 4.09
C VAL A 93 -10.53 -8.14 3.01
N ILE A 94 -11.45 -8.21 2.05
CA ILE A 94 -11.41 -9.21 0.98
C ILE A 94 -10.16 -8.98 0.11
N GLY A 95 -9.93 -7.75 -0.32
CA GLY A 95 -8.76 -7.38 -1.12
C GLY A 95 -7.45 -7.64 -0.37
N GLY A 96 -7.40 -7.34 0.93
CA GLY A 96 -6.24 -7.61 1.78
C GLY A 96 -5.96 -9.09 1.94
N LEU A 97 -6.98 -9.93 2.17
CA LEU A 97 -6.84 -11.38 2.26
C LEU A 97 -6.34 -12.00 0.95
N VAL A 98 -6.97 -11.64 -0.17
CA VAL A 98 -6.58 -12.14 -1.50
C VAL A 98 -5.18 -11.66 -1.86
N GLY A 99 -4.88 -10.37 -1.64
CA GLY A 99 -3.56 -9.79 -1.91
C GLY A 99 -2.47 -10.43 -1.07
N TYR A 100 -2.72 -10.68 0.22
CA TYR A 100 -1.77 -11.35 1.11
C TYR A 100 -1.51 -12.80 0.67
N ALA A 101 -2.55 -13.55 0.32
CA ALA A 101 -2.40 -14.92 -0.18
C ALA A 101 -1.58 -14.98 -1.48
N LEU A 102 -1.86 -14.07 -2.43
CA LEU A 102 -1.10 -13.96 -3.68
C LEU A 102 0.35 -13.54 -3.44
N SER A 103 0.57 -12.61 -2.51
CA SER A 103 1.91 -12.15 -2.14
C SER A 103 2.76 -13.28 -1.58
N ILE A 104 2.21 -14.08 -0.67
CA ILE A 104 2.88 -15.29 -0.15
C ILE A 104 3.18 -16.28 -1.28
N ALA A 105 2.21 -16.54 -2.16
CA ALA A 105 2.41 -17.50 -3.24
C ALA A 105 3.56 -17.06 -4.16
N ALA A 106 3.59 -15.78 -4.52
CA ALA A 106 4.67 -15.20 -5.30
C ALA A 106 6.02 -15.22 -4.56
N ALA A 107 6.04 -14.84 -3.28
CA ALA A 107 7.25 -14.83 -2.47
C ALA A 107 7.85 -16.23 -2.30
N SER A 108 7.02 -17.24 -2.03
CA SER A 108 7.45 -18.64 -1.92
C SER A 108 7.96 -19.17 -3.26
N PHE A 109 7.31 -18.83 -4.38
CA PHE A 109 7.74 -19.27 -5.71
C PHE A 109 9.12 -18.71 -6.07
N ILE A 110 9.34 -17.42 -5.85
CA ILE A 110 10.62 -16.75 -6.13
C ILE A 110 11.70 -17.23 -5.13
N GLY A 111 11.36 -17.32 -3.84
CA GLY A 111 12.28 -17.75 -2.78
C GLY A 111 12.84 -19.15 -3.01
N LEU A 112 11.99 -20.10 -3.38
CA LEU A 112 12.41 -21.47 -3.67
C LEU A 112 13.23 -21.57 -4.97
N LYS A 113 12.82 -20.88 -6.04
CA LYS A 113 13.45 -21.00 -7.37
C LYS A 113 14.76 -20.24 -7.50
N VAL A 114 14.87 -19.08 -6.88
CA VAL A 114 16.02 -18.17 -7.05
C VAL A 114 17.00 -18.29 -5.89
N PHE A 115 16.50 -18.33 -4.67
CA PHE A 115 17.33 -18.22 -3.47
C PHE A 115 17.51 -19.54 -2.71
N ASN A 116 16.72 -20.58 -3.04
CA ASN A 116 16.70 -21.87 -2.35
C ASN A 116 16.51 -21.72 -0.82
N MET A 117 15.79 -20.67 -0.41
CA MET A 117 15.46 -20.37 0.98
C MET A 117 13.97 -20.55 1.21
N GLY A 118 13.61 -21.13 2.36
CA GLY A 118 12.23 -21.23 2.82
C GLY A 118 11.71 -19.86 3.27
N PHE A 119 10.51 -19.49 2.83
CA PHE A 119 9.85 -18.26 3.29
C PHE A 119 9.21 -18.50 4.67
N GLU A 120 9.82 -17.97 5.74
CA GLU A 120 9.23 -18.04 7.08
C GLU A 120 8.10 -17.02 7.24
N GLN A 121 6.88 -17.52 7.41
CA GLN A 121 5.72 -16.68 7.67
C GLN A 121 5.66 -16.25 9.13
N ARG A 122 5.87 -14.96 9.36
CA ARG A 122 5.59 -14.36 10.66
C ARG A 122 4.09 -14.07 10.78
N ALA A 123 3.42 -14.69 11.73
CA ALA A 123 1.97 -14.51 11.96
C ALA A 123 1.55 -13.04 12.15
N LEU A 124 2.47 -12.18 12.60
CA LEU A 124 2.26 -10.74 12.77
C LEU A 124 2.06 -9.99 11.45
N LEU A 125 2.49 -10.54 10.30
CA LEU A 125 2.37 -9.87 9.00
C LEU A 125 0.93 -9.84 8.48
N LEU A 126 0.13 -10.86 8.81
CA LEU A 126 -1.26 -10.95 8.38
C LEU A 126 -2.13 -9.79 8.90
N PRO A 127 -2.19 -9.49 10.22
CA PRO A 127 -2.99 -8.37 10.71
C PRO A 127 -2.47 -7.02 10.22
N VAL A 128 -1.16 -6.87 9.99
CA VAL A 128 -0.59 -5.63 9.44
C VAL A 128 -1.00 -5.45 7.97
N ALA A 129 -0.97 -6.51 7.17
CA ALA A 129 -1.37 -6.48 5.77
C ALA A 129 -2.87 -6.19 5.60
N ILE A 130 -3.73 -6.85 6.38
CA ILE A 130 -5.16 -6.57 6.36
C ILE A 130 -5.45 -5.17 6.90
N GLY A 131 -4.79 -4.77 7.99
CA GLY A 131 -4.94 -3.45 8.58
C GLY A 131 -4.59 -2.33 7.61
N SER A 132 -3.46 -2.45 6.89
CA SER A 132 -3.08 -1.46 5.87
C SER A 132 -4.05 -1.46 4.69
N ALA A 133 -4.49 -2.62 4.20
CA ALA A 133 -5.48 -2.73 3.12
C ALA A 133 -6.81 -2.05 3.48
N VAL A 134 -7.31 -2.27 4.69
CA VAL A 134 -8.52 -1.63 5.20
C VAL A 134 -8.33 -0.12 5.33
N LEU A 135 -7.19 0.34 5.86
CA LEU A 135 -6.89 1.77 5.98
C LEU A 135 -6.89 2.47 4.61
N ILE A 136 -6.26 1.86 3.60
CA ILE A 136 -6.21 2.39 2.23
C ILE A 136 -7.62 2.43 1.62
N SER A 137 -8.40 1.37 1.81
CA SER A 137 -9.78 1.32 1.32
C SER A 137 -10.64 2.41 1.96
N ILE A 138 -10.55 2.59 3.27
CA ILE A 138 -11.24 3.67 4.00
C ILE A 138 -10.79 5.04 3.49
N ALA A 139 -9.49 5.25 3.30
CA ALA A 139 -8.98 6.51 2.74
C ALA A 139 -9.56 6.79 1.34
N GLY A 140 -9.68 5.76 0.50
CA GLY A 140 -10.32 5.84 -0.81
C GLY A 140 -11.82 6.13 -0.75
N THR A 141 -12.55 5.66 0.27
CA THR A 141 -14.01 5.88 0.36
C THR A 141 -14.40 7.27 0.87
N VAL A 142 -13.48 8.05 1.46
CA VAL A 142 -13.77 9.41 1.96
C VAL A 142 -14.32 10.35 0.87
N LEU A 143 -13.73 10.32 -0.33
CA LEU A 143 -14.16 11.16 -1.45
C LEU A 143 -15.59 10.81 -1.93
N PRO A 144 -15.92 9.54 -2.23
CA PRO A 144 -17.27 9.10 -2.52
C PRO A 144 -18.28 9.47 -1.44
N ILE A 145 -17.97 9.24 -0.16
CA ILE A 145 -18.89 9.53 0.95
C ILE A 145 -19.27 11.01 0.95
N LYS A 146 -18.29 11.92 0.83
CA LYS A 146 -18.57 13.37 0.75
C LYS A 146 -19.48 13.71 -0.44
N LYS A 147 -19.27 13.07 -1.59
CA LYS A 147 -20.14 13.23 -2.77
C LYS A 147 -21.56 12.73 -2.50
N ALA A 148 -21.72 11.54 -1.92
CA ALA A 148 -23.00 10.94 -1.58
C ALA A 148 -23.84 11.83 -0.65
N LEU A 149 -23.19 12.46 0.34
CA LEU A 149 -23.85 13.34 1.30
C LEU A 149 -24.34 14.65 0.68
N ASN A 150 -23.70 15.14 -0.38
CA ASN A 150 -24.08 16.38 -1.08
C ASN A 150 -25.15 16.21 -2.17
N ILE A 151 -25.62 14.98 -2.44
CA ILE A 151 -26.70 14.73 -3.41
C ILE A 151 -28.00 15.39 -2.91
N LYS A 152 -28.57 16.30 -3.73
CA LYS A 152 -29.81 17.03 -3.44
C LYS A 152 -31.02 16.24 -3.95
N PRO A 153 -31.99 15.88 -3.08
CA PRO A 153 -33.12 15.02 -3.47
C PRO A 153 -34.04 15.65 -4.52
N GLY A 154 -34.24 16.97 -4.49
CA GLY A 154 -35.11 17.67 -5.44
C GLY A 154 -34.65 17.68 -6.89
N LEU A 155 -33.38 17.33 -7.16
CA LEU A 155 -32.81 17.25 -8.51
C LEU A 155 -33.03 15.87 -9.15
N VAL A 156 -33.15 14.83 -8.32
CA VAL A 156 -33.38 13.45 -8.78
C VAL A 156 -34.83 13.25 -9.23
N LEU A 157 -35.79 13.90 -8.56
CA LEU A 157 -37.22 13.77 -8.86
C LEU A 157 -37.73 14.63 -10.03
N LYS A 158 -36.94 15.61 -10.48
CA LYS A 158 -37.26 16.47 -11.65
C LYS A 158 -36.60 16.01 -12.96
N GLY A 159 -35.75 14.98 -12.92
CA GLY A 159 -35.02 14.47 -14.08
C GLY A 159 -35.70 13.31 -14.80
N ALA A 160 -36.94 12.96 -14.45
CA ALA A 160 -37.76 11.97 -15.15
C ALA A 160 -38.68 12.64 -16.19
N GLU A 161 -38.16 13.66 -16.89
CA GLU A 161 -38.77 14.26 -18.09
C GLU A 161 -37.92 13.93 -19.32
#